data_AF-A0A6J4RHS0-F1
#
_entry.id   AF-A0A6J4RHS0-F1
#
_cell.length_a   1.000
_cell.length_b   1.000
_cell.length_c   1.000
_cell.angle_alpha   90.00
_cell.angle_beta   90.00
_cell.angle_gamma   90.00
#
_symmetry.space_group_name_H-M   'P 1'
#
loop_
_entity.id
_entity.type
_entity.pdbx_description
1 polymer ?
#
loop_
_entity_poly.entity_id
_entity_poly.type
_entity_poly.pdbx_seq_one_letter_code
_entity_poly.pdbx_strand_id
1 'polypeptide(L)' 'MSQAGKNLKYLRKLRGWTQEEFASKLKIKRSLLGAYEEERAEPRIEVLEVVSSIFKMSLDELLLQDVSKTKGST' A
#
# COMPACT_ATOMS: atom_id res chain seq x y z
N MET A 1 5.21 -14.82 1.44
CA MET A 1 4.09 -13.87 1.26
C MET A 1 4.69 -12.48 1.26
N SER A 2 4.36 -11.64 0.28
CA SER A 2 4.84 -10.26 0.15
C SER A 2 4.25 -9.36 1.24
N GLN A 3 4.98 -8.30 1.64
CA GLN A 3 4.50 -7.31 2.63
C GLN A 3 3.54 -6.26 2.05
N ALA A 4 3.30 -6.29 0.73
CA ALA A 4 2.54 -5.26 0.02
C ALA A 4 1.18 -4.95 0.63
N GLY A 5 0.35 -5.97 0.91
CA GLY A 5 -1.00 -5.79 1.45
C GLY A 5 -0.99 -5.12 2.84
N LYS A 6 -0.08 -5.56 3.71
CA LYS A 6 0.11 -4.97 5.05
C LYS A 6 0.61 -3.53 4.96
N ASN A 7 1.55 -3.28 4.05
CA ASN A 7 2.14 -1.96 3.83
C ASN A 7 1.11 -0.97 3.25
N LEU A 8 0.29 -1.39 2.27
CA LEU A 8 -0.84 -0.61 1.75
C LEU A 8 -1.78 -0.15 2.88
N LYS A 9 -2.18 -1.09 3.75
CA LYS A 9 -3.07 -0.81 4.89
C LYS A 9 -2.44 0.18 5.86
N TYR A 10 -1.16 0.01 6.18
CA TYR A 10 -0.43 0.90 7.06
C TYR A 10 -0.32 2.30 6.48
N LEU A 11 0.17 2.43 5.24
CA LEU A 11 0.36 3.71 4.56
C LEU A 11 -0.94 4.49 4.40
N ARG A 12 -2.04 3.79 4.09
CA ARG A 12 -3.38 4.38 4.07
C ARG A 12 -3.75 5.00 5.42
N LYS A 13 -3.60 4.21 6.50
CA LYS A 13 -3.93 4.65 7.86
C LYS A 13 -3.02 5.79 8.32
N LEU A 14 -1.73 5.76 7.95
CA LEU A 14 -0.75 6.81 8.25
C LEU A 14 -1.19 8.17 7.67
N ARG A 15 -1.82 8.17 6.50
CA ARG A 15 -2.38 9.38 5.87
C ARG A 15 -3.80 9.74 6.35
N GLY A 16 -4.39 8.93 7.22
CA GLY A 16 -5.77 9.12 7.70
C GLY A 16 -6.83 8.85 6.64
N TRP A 17 -6.51 8.13 5.55
CA TRP A 17 -7.46 7.89 4.46
C TRP A 17 -8.39 6.71 4.75
N THR A 18 -9.64 6.85 4.33
CA THR A 18 -10.58 5.74 4.18
C THR A 18 -10.16 4.83 3.03
N GLN A 19 -10.69 3.60 2.99
CA GLN A 19 -10.46 2.71 1.85
C GLN A 19 -11.02 3.29 0.55
N GLU A 20 -12.11 4.06 0.60
CA GLU A 20 -12.69 4.69 -0.58
C GLU A 20 -11.75 5.75 -1.15
N GLU A 21 -11.24 6.65 -0.31
CA GLU A 21 -10.32 7.71 -0.73
C GLU A 21 -9.01 7.14 -1.29
N PHE A 22 -8.45 6.13 -0.65
CA PHE A 22 -7.21 5.54 -1.14
C PHE A 22 -7.42 4.75 -2.42
N ALA A 23 -8.52 4.00 -2.54
CA ALA A 23 -8.85 3.30 -3.77
C ALA A 23 -9.05 4.28 -4.95
N SER A 24 -9.68 5.43 -4.70
CA SER A 24 -9.82 6.51 -5.68
C SER A 24 -8.46 7.04 -6.16
N LYS A 25 -7.51 7.29 -5.23
CA LYS A 25 -6.14 7.70 -5.57
C LYS A 25 -5.39 6.65 -6.40
N LEU A 26 -5.64 5.38 -6.13
CA LEU A 26 -5.05 4.23 -6.83
C LEU A 26 -5.80 3.85 -8.12
N LYS A 27 -6.93 4.52 -8.43
CA LYS A 27 -7.82 4.22 -9.56
C LYS A 27 -8.30 2.77 -9.59
N ILE A 28 -8.61 2.21 -8.42
CA ILE A 28 -9.17 0.85 -8.27
C ILE A 28 -10.51 0.88 -7.52
N LYS A 29 -11.23 -0.24 -7.53
CA LYS A 29 -12.44 -0.40 -6.72
C LYS A 29 -12.08 -0.50 -5.23
N ARG A 30 -12.87 0.12 -4.35
CA ARG A 30 -12.71 0.01 -2.88
C ARG A 30 -12.70 -1.43 -2.37
N SER A 31 -13.52 -2.31 -2.96
CA SER A 31 -13.52 -3.74 -2.62
C SER A 31 -12.21 -4.45 -2.97
N LEU A 32 -11.54 -4.05 -4.05
CA LEU A 32 -10.25 -4.59 -4.45
C LEU A 32 -9.14 -4.13 -3.51
N LEU A 33 -9.14 -2.86 -3.11
CA LEU A 33 -8.23 -2.39 -2.07
C LEU A 33 -8.43 -3.16 -0.76
N GLY A 34 -9.68 -3.41 -0.35
CA GLY A 34 -9.98 -4.25 0.81
C GLY A 34 -9.41 -5.66 0.69
N ALA A 35 -9.51 -6.29 -0.48
CA ALA A 35 -8.91 -7.61 -0.73
C ALA A 35 -7.38 -7.60 -0.63
N TYR A 36 -6.72 -6.52 -1.07
CA TYR A 36 -5.27 -6.34 -0.90
C TYR A 36 -4.87 -6.20 0.57
N GLU A 37 -5.57 -5.36 1.33
CA GLU A 37 -5.26 -5.10 2.74
C GLU A 37 -5.56 -6.27 3.68
N GLU A 38 -6.42 -7.18 3.25
CA GLU A 38 -6.78 -8.43 3.94
C GLU A 38 -6.01 -9.64 3.41
N GLU A 39 -5.04 -9.42 2.50
CA GLU A 39 -4.19 -10.48 1.91
C GLU A 39 -4.99 -11.57 1.17
N ARG A 40 -6.22 -11.25 0.74
CA ARG A 40 -7.07 -12.13 -0.09
C ARG A 40 -6.75 -12.04 -1.58
N ALA A 41 -6.02 -11.00 -1.99
CA ALA A 41 -5.51 -10.82 -3.34
C ALA A 41 -4.16 -10.10 -3.29
N GLU A 42 -3.33 -10.32 -4.32
CA GLU A 42 -2.06 -9.62 -4.45
C GLU A 42 -2.23 -8.29 -5.22
N PRO A 43 -1.63 -7.18 -4.73
CA PRO A 43 -1.59 -5.93 -5.47
C PRO A 43 -0.89 -6.07 -6.81
N ARG A 44 -1.47 -5.48 -7.86
CA ARG A 44 -0.83 -5.45 -9.17
C ARG A 44 0.33 -4.46 -9.18
N ILE A 45 1.28 -4.65 -10.08
CA ILE A 45 2.47 -3.81 -10.19
C ILE A 45 2.12 -2.34 -10.41
N GLU A 46 1.11 -2.05 -11.24
CA GLU A 46 0.69 -0.69 -11.55
C GLU A 46 0.11 0.03 -10.30
N VAL A 47 -0.52 -0.72 -9.39
CA VAL A 47 -0.99 -0.18 -8.11
C VAL A 47 0.21 0.15 -7.23
N LEU A 48 1.19 -0.74 -7.16
CA LEU A 48 2.40 -0.54 -6.36
C LEU A 48 3.25 0.63 -6.87
N GLU A 49 3.34 0.84 -8.18
CA GLU A 49 3.99 2.00 -8.78
C GLU A 49 3.34 3.33 -8.35
N VAL A 50 2.00 3.37 -8.33
CA VAL A 50 1.28 4.57 -7.85
C VAL A 50 1.52 4.80 -6.36
N VAL A 51 1.50 3.74 -5.54
CA VAL A 51 1.80 3.84 -4.10
C VAL A 51 3.23 4.34 -3.89
N SER A 52 4.20 3.75 -4.59
CA SER A 52 5.61 4.15 -4.59
C SER A 52 5.76 5.65 -4.88
N SER A 53 5.06 6.16 -5.90
CA SER A 53 5.07 7.58 -6.26
C SER A 53 4.45 8.50 -5.21
N ILE A 54 3.33 8.09 -4.58
CA ILE A 54 2.63 8.85 -3.53
C ILE A 54 3.47 8.94 -2.26
N PHE A 55 4.13 7.85 -1.87
CA PHE A 55 4.83 7.72 -0.60
C PHE A 55 6.35 7.91 -0.71
N LYS A 56 6.88 8.15 -1.92
CA LYS A 56 8.31 8.37 -2.20
C LYS A 56 9.18 7.23 -1.67
N MET A 57 8.80 6.01 -2.01
CA MET A 57 9.48 4.78 -1.62
C MET A 57 9.66 3.86 -2.82
N SER A 58 10.64 2.97 -2.77
CA SER A 58 10.89 1.94 -3.78
C SER A 58 9.85 0.80 -3.71
N LEU A 59 9.74 0.05 -4.80
CA LEU A 59 8.94 -1.18 -4.81
C LEU A 59 9.51 -2.23 -3.86
N ASP A 60 10.83 -2.31 -3.70
CA ASP A 60 11.48 -3.24 -2.78
C ASP A 60 11.10 -2.95 -1.33
N GLU A 61 11.05 -1.68 -0.93
CA GLU A 61 10.55 -1.29 0.40
C GLU A 61 9.09 -1.71 0.58
N LEU A 62 8.25 -1.53 -0.44
CA LEU A 62 6.84 -1.92 -0.39
C LEU A 62 6.62 -3.45 -0.34
N LEU A 63 7.49 -4.23 -0.98
CA LEU A 63 7.32 -5.67 -1.14
C LEU A 63 8.01 -6.49 -0.05
N LEU A 64 9.21 -6.05 0.36
CA LEU A 64 10.14 -6.87 1.15
C LEU A 64 10.31 -6.39 2.59
N GLN A 65 9.93 -5.14 2.89
CA GLN A 65 10.12 -4.55 4.22
C GLN A 65 8.78 -4.35 4.93
N ASP A 66 8.80 -4.43 6.27
CA ASP A 66 7.68 -4.00 7.10
C ASP A 66 7.80 -2.49 7.34
N VAL A 67 7.17 -1.69 6.46
CA VAL A 67 7.30 -0.22 6.49
C VAL A 67 6.72 0.41 7.77
N SER A 68 5.96 -0.34 8.57
CA SER A 68 5.50 0.12 9.88
C SER A 68 6.61 0.12 10.94
N LYS A 69 7.70 -0.62 10.69
CA LYS A 69 8.85 -0.78 11.58
C LYS A 69 10.10 -0.09 11.07
N THR A 70 10.14 0.29 9.81
CA THR A 70 11.23 1.09 9.25
C THR A 70 11.16 2.49 9.86
N LYS A 71 11.87 2.70 10.99
CA LYS A 71 12.13 4.05 11.50
C LYS A 71 12.75 4.84 10.35
N GLY A 72 12.17 5.99 10.02
CA GLY A 72 12.68 6.88 8.98
C GLY A 72 14.18 6.98 9.13
N SER A 73 14.91 6.47 8.15
CA SER A 73 16.32 6.76 8.03
C SER A 73 16.41 8.27 7.80
N THR A 74 17.24 8.88 8.64
CA THR A 74 17.58 10.30 8.78
C THR A 74 17.63 11.08 7.48
#